data_AF-A0A438GGL1-F1
#
_entry.id   AF-A0A438GGL1-F1
#
_cell.length_a   1.000
_cell.length_b   1.000
_cell.length_c   1.000
_cell.angle_alpha   90.00
_cell.angle_beta   90.00
_cell.angle_gamma   90.00
#
_symmetry.space_group_name_H-M   'P 1'
#
loop_
_entity.id
_entity.type
_entity.pdbx_description
1 polymer ?
#
loop_
_entity_poly.entity_id
_entity_poly.type
_entity_poly.pdbx_seq_one_letter_code
_entity_poly.pdbx_strand_id
1 'polypeptide(L)'
;MKNPNFPNRTFTQDPRDDLSGMDVARKALILSRLLGRRVNLDSLKIESLYPEEMGPNMMSLEDFLSSGLLLLDNDIQERVQKAALDGKVLRYVCVIEGSRCIGRIAAVCHLTRYSAE
;
A
#
# COMPACT_ATOMS: atom_id res chain seq x y z
N MET A 1 16.32 -18.57 6.00
CA MET A 1 17.55 -17.91 6.48
C MET A 1 17.20 -16.50 6.91
N LYS A 2 17.82 -15.94 7.97
CA LYS A 2 17.57 -14.56 8.40
C LYS A 2 18.32 -13.60 7.49
N ASN A 3 17.62 -12.63 6.88
CA ASN A 3 18.24 -11.56 6.11
C ASN A 3 18.99 -10.60 7.09
N PRO A 4 20.30 -10.37 6.90
CA PRO A 4 21.09 -9.53 7.81
C PRO A 4 20.64 -8.06 7.87
N ASN A 5 19.90 -7.56 6.88
CA ASN A 5 19.37 -6.18 6.88
C ASN A 5 18.10 -6.02 7.74
N PHE A 6 17.44 -7.10 8.13
CA PHE A 6 16.19 -7.07 8.92
C PHE A 6 16.22 -8.10 10.05
N PRO A 7 17.01 -7.86 11.12
CA PRO A 7 17.37 -8.88 12.12
C PRO A 7 16.18 -9.41 12.95
N ASN A 8 15.04 -8.72 12.94
CA ASN A 8 13.88 -8.98 13.81
C ASN A 8 12.53 -9.19 13.09
N ARG A 9 12.49 -9.45 11.78
CA ARG A 9 11.22 -9.74 11.07
C ARG A 9 11.17 -11.18 10.59
N THR A 10 10.27 -11.97 11.19
CA THR A 10 9.84 -13.26 10.64
C THR A 10 8.59 -12.99 9.81
N PHE A 11 8.70 -13.07 8.49
CA PHE A 11 7.52 -13.03 7.62
C PHE A 11 6.91 -14.43 7.59
N THR A 12 5.66 -14.57 8.03
CA THR A 12 4.92 -15.85 7.95
C THR A 12 4.33 -16.10 6.57
N GLN A 13 4.30 -15.07 5.71
CA GLN A 13 3.81 -15.07 4.33
C GLN A 13 4.71 -14.18 3.45
N ASP A 14 4.57 -14.27 2.13
CA ASP A 14 5.31 -13.39 1.21
C ASP A 14 4.87 -11.93 1.42
N PRO A 15 5.76 -10.99 1.81
CA PRO A 15 5.38 -9.62 2.10
C PRO A 15 4.81 -8.87 0.88
N ARG A 16 5.01 -9.38 -0.34
CA ARG A 16 4.42 -8.81 -1.55
C ARG A 16 2.90 -8.93 -1.55
N ASP A 17 2.33 -9.90 -0.85
CA ASP A 17 0.87 -10.02 -0.71
C ASP A 17 0.28 -8.81 0.01
N ASP A 18 0.93 -8.32 1.07
CA ASP A 18 0.54 -7.11 1.79
C ASP A 18 0.84 -5.84 0.99
N LEU A 19 2.04 -5.78 0.40
CA LEU A 19 2.54 -4.60 -0.34
C LEU A 19 1.82 -4.36 -1.67
N SER A 20 1.15 -5.38 -2.23
CA SER A 20 0.35 -5.26 -3.46
C SER A 20 -0.88 -4.35 -3.29
N GLY A 21 -1.35 -4.14 -2.05
CA GLY A 21 -2.59 -3.42 -1.76
C GLY A 21 -3.87 -4.25 -2.01
N MET A 22 -3.78 -5.53 -2.37
CA MET A 22 -4.95 -6.36 -2.68
C MET A 22 -5.86 -6.64 -1.49
N ASP A 23 -5.34 -6.66 -0.26
CA ASP A 23 -6.17 -6.74 0.95
C ASP A 23 -7.06 -5.48 1.11
N VAL A 24 -6.48 -4.30 0.84
CA VAL A 24 -7.21 -3.03 0.82
C VAL A 24 -8.24 -3.01 -0.31
N ALA A 25 -7.90 -3.51 -1.49
CA ALA A 25 -8.81 -3.64 -2.63
C ALA A 25 -10.05 -4.47 -2.28
N ARG A 26 -9.85 -5.64 -1.66
CA ARG A 26 -10.95 -6.53 -1.24
C ARG A 26 -11.84 -5.86 -0.20
N LYS A 27 -11.27 -5.15 0.77
CA LYS A 27 -12.02 -4.39 1.77
C LYS A 27 -12.83 -3.24 1.12
N ALA A 28 -12.23 -2.50 0.21
CA ALA A 28 -12.89 -1.40 -0.50
C ALA A 28 -14.05 -1.89 -1.39
N LEU A 29 -13.90 -3.04 -2.04
CA LEU A 29 -14.97 -3.67 -2.81
C LEU A 29 -16.18 -3.99 -1.94
N ILE A 30 -15.94 -4.62 -0.78
CA ILE A 30 -16.99 -4.96 0.19
C ILE A 30 -17.70 -3.69 0.67
N LEU A 31 -16.94 -2.69 1.13
CA LEU A 31 -17.50 -1.43 1.62
C LEU A 31 -18.31 -0.70 0.54
N SER A 32 -17.81 -0.64 -0.70
CA SER A 32 -18.52 -0.01 -1.81
C SER A 32 -19.85 -0.68 -2.11
N ARG A 33 -19.89 -2.02 -2.09
CA ARG A 33 -21.12 -2.79 -2.29
C ARG A 33 -22.11 -2.59 -1.15
N LEU A 34 -21.63 -2.48 0.09
CA LEU A 34 -22.46 -2.14 1.26
C LEU A 34 -23.06 -0.74 1.15
N LEU A 35 -22.37 0.21 0.51
CA LEU A 35 -22.88 1.55 0.19
C LEU A 35 -23.84 1.57 -1.03
N GLY A 36 -24.30 0.40 -1.50
CA GLY A 36 -25.24 0.27 -2.62
C GLY A 36 -24.59 0.41 -4.00
N ARG A 37 -23.25 0.42 -4.09
CA ARG A 37 -22.53 0.61 -5.36
C ARG A 37 -22.26 -0.71 -6.06
N ARG A 38 -22.55 -0.77 -7.36
CA ARG A 38 -22.23 -1.92 -8.22
C ARG A 38 -20.86 -1.75 -8.84
N VAL A 39 -19.83 -2.12 -8.07
CA VAL A 39 -18.42 -2.08 -8.51
C VAL A 39 -17.82 -3.49 -8.56
N ASN A 40 -16.82 -3.65 -9.43
CA ASN A 40 -16.03 -4.87 -9.60
C ASN A 40 -14.59 -4.63 -9.18
N LEU A 41 -13.85 -5.70 -8.86
CA LEU A 41 -12.46 -5.58 -8.41
C LEU A 41 -11.58 -4.89 -9.46
N ASP A 42 -11.77 -5.23 -10.73
CA ASP A 42 -11.03 -4.68 -11.88
C ASP A 42 -11.28 -3.18 -12.10
N SER A 43 -12.35 -2.63 -11.51
CA SER A 43 -12.66 -1.20 -11.57
C SER A 43 -11.96 -0.38 -10.48
N LEU A 44 -11.36 -1.04 -9.48
CA LEU A 44 -10.62 -0.37 -8.42
C LEU A 44 -9.21 -0.05 -8.90
N LYS A 45 -8.71 1.15 -8.59
CA LYS A 45 -7.33 1.53 -8.87
C LYS A 45 -6.51 1.39 -7.60
N ILE A 46 -5.56 0.47 -7.56
CA ILE A 46 -4.77 0.15 -6.37
C ILE A 46 -3.29 0.32 -6.73
N GLU A 47 -2.61 1.22 -6.01
CA GLU A 47 -1.16 1.42 -6.12
C GLU A 47 -0.45 0.28 -5.38
N SER A 48 0.34 -0.52 -6.09
CA SER A 48 1.28 -1.45 -5.48
C SER A 48 2.45 -0.67 -4.86
N LEU A 49 2.96 -1.13 -3.73
CA LEU A 49 4.13 -0.57 -3.05
C LEU A 49 5.47 -1.07 -3.59
N TYR A 50 5.42 -1.97 -4.57
CA TYR A 50 6.57 -2.40 -5.35
C TYR A 50 6.21 -2.39 -6.84
N PRO A 51 7.18 -2.11 -7.73
CA PRO A 51 6.95 -2.08 -9.17
C PRO A 51 6.86 -3.52 -9.73
N GLU A 52 6.30 -3.69 -10.93
CA GLU A 52 5.99 -5.02 -11.49
C GLU A 52 7.22 -5.94 -11.60
N GLU A 53 8.41 -5.37 -11.80
CA GLU A 53 9.69 -6.06 -11.89
C GLU A 53 10.10 -6.75 -10.58
N MET A 54 9.51 -6.34 -9.44
CA MET A 54 9.70 -6.96 -8.13
C MET A 54 8.61 -7.99 -7.78
N GLY A 55 7.64 -8.19 -8.68
CA GLY A 55 6.54 -9.14 -8.49
C GLY A 55 7.00 -10.60 -8.41
N PRO A 56 6.16 -11.50 -7.86
CA PRO A 56 6.50 -12.91 -7.64
C PRO A 56 6.86 -13.69 -8.92
N ASN A 57 6.43 -13.21 -10.09
CA ASN A 57 6.76 -13.81 -11.38
C ASN A 57 8.12 -13.34 -11.95
N MET A 58 8.66 -12.23 -11.44
CA MET A 58 9.87 -11.58 -12.00
C MET A 58 11.06 -11.63 -11.04
N MET A 59 10.81 -11.58 -9.73
CA MET A 59 11.85 -11.57 -8.70
C MET A 59 11.58 -12.68 -7.68
N SER A 60 12.62 -13.41 -7.27
CA SER A 60 12.47 -14.42 -6.23
C SER A 60 12.15 -13.77 -4.87
N LEU A 61 11.52 -14.51 -3.96
CA LEU A 61 11.26 -14.01 -2.61
C LEU A 61 12.58 -13.67 -1.88
N GLU A 62 13.63 -14.44 -2.11
CA GLU A 62 14.94 -14.20 -1.50
C GLU A 62 15.58 -12.90 -2.00
N ASP A 63 15.54 -12.64 -3.30
CA ASP A 63 16.05 -11.40 -3.90
C ASP A 63 15.23 -10.18 -3.46
N PHE A 64 13.90 -10.35 -3.42
CA PHE A 64 12.99 -9.31 -2.94
C PHE A 64 13.32 -8.89 -1.51
N LEU A 65 13.48 -9.86 -0.61
CA LEU A 65 13.81 -9.60 0.78
C LEU A 65 15.22 -9.02 0.92
N SER A 66 16.22 -9.60 0.26
CA SER A 66 17.63 -9.24 0.44
C SER A 66 17.99 -7.88 -0.17
N SER A 67 17.45 -7.55 -1.34
CA SER A 67 17.84 -6.37 -2.13
C SER A 67 16.66 -5.52 -2.59
N GLY A 68 15.52 -6.13 -2.95
CA GLY A 68 14.34 -5.41 -3.45
C GLY A 68 13.80 -4.37 -2.46
N LEU A 69 13.68 -4.74 -1.19
CA LEU A 69 13.20 -3.82 -0.14
C LEU A 69 14.06 -2.56 0.00
N LEU A 70 15.39 -2.69 -0.09
CA LEU A 70 16.30 -1.54 0.00
C LEU A 70 16.10 -0.54 -1.14
N LEU A 71 15.69 -1.02 -2.32
CA LEU A 71 15.41 -0.16 -3.47
C LEU A 71 14.14 0.68 -3.27
N LEU A 72 13.20 0.21 -2.44
CA LEU A 72 11.95 0.92 -2.12
C LEU A 72 12.15 1.99 -1.05
N ASP A 73 13.15 1.83 -0.17
CA ASP A 73 13.36 2.70 0.98
C ASP A 73 13.57 4.17 0.59
N ASN A 74 14.32 4.45 -0.48
CA ASN A 74 14.64 5.83 -0.89
C ASN A 74 13.39 6.63 -1.31
N ASP A 75 12.53 6.06 -2.17
CA ASP A 75 11.30 6.74 -2.61
C ASP A 75 10.36 6.99 -1.44
N ILE A 76 10.16 5.98 -0.59
CA ILE A 76 9.30 6.10 0.58
C ILE A 76 9.85 7.13 1.56
N GLN A 77 11.17 7.14 1.80
CA GLN A 77 11.81 8.11 2.69
C GLN A 77 11.64 9.54 2.16
N GLU A 78 11.79 9.76 0.86
CA GLU A 78 11.56 11.07 0.25
C GLU A 78 10.10 11.52 0.43
N ARG A 79 9.14 10.62 0.19
CA ARG A 79 7.71 10.91 0.40
C ARG A 79 7.39 11.20 1.88
N VAL A 80 8.05 10.51 2.81
CA VAL A 80 7.89 10.74 4.26
C VAL A 80 8.41 12.13 4.63
N GLN A 81 9.60 12.49 4.16
CA GLN A 81 10.17 13.81 4.41
C GLN A 81 9.29 14.92 3.85
N LYS A 82 8.82 14.78 2.60
CA LYS A 82 7.87 15.71 1.97
C LYS A 82 6.59 15.88 2.79
N ALA A 83 5.99 14.78 3.27
CA ALA A 83 4.80 14.86 4.12
C ALA A 83 5.09 15.54 5.47
N ALA A 84 6.26 15.29 6.06
CA ALA A 84 6.64 15.86 7.34
C ALA A 84 6.83 17.39 7.27
N LEU A 85 7.30 17.93 6.13
CA LEU A 85 7.39 19.38 5.90
C LEU A 85 6.02 20.08 6.03
N ASP A 86 4.95 19.38 5.69
CA ASP A 86 3.56 19.86 5.82
C ASP A 86 2.90 19.48 7.16
N GLY A 87 3.65 18.93 8.13
CA GLY A 87 3.10 18.41 9.39
C GLY A 87 2.21 17.17 9.24
N LYS A 88 2.34 16.45 8.12
CA LYS A 88 1.56 15.26 7.78
C LYS A 88 2.38 13.98 7.95
N VAL A 89 1.70 12.84 7.84
CA VAL A 89 2.30 11.50 7.79
C VAL A 89 1.82 10.75 6.56
N LEU A 90 2.64 9.81 6.08
CA LEU A 90 2.19 8.89 5.04
C LEU A 90 1.32 7.79 5.63
N ARG A 91 0.23 7.50 4.93
CA ARG A 91 -0.63 6.35 5.17
C ARG A 91 -1.00 5.72 3.84
N TYR A 92 -1.12 4.40 3.80
CA TYR A 92 -1.81 3.73 2.71
C TYR A 92 -3.32 3.83 2.95
N VAL A 93 -4.02 4.58 2.10
CA VAL A 93 -5.44 4.88 2.26
C VAL A 93 -6.22 4.40 1.05
N CYS A 94 -7.49 4.04 1.27
CA CYS A 94 -8.45 3.83 0.21
C CYS A 94 -9.55 4.89 0.28
N VAL A 95 -9.79 5.56 -0.84
CA VAL A 95 -10.85 6.57 -0.97
C VAL A 95 -11.94 6.01 -1.87
N ILE A 96 -13.19 6.09 -1.40
CA ILE A 96 -14.39 5.57 -2.09
C ILE A 96 -15.32 6.76 -2.42
N GLU A 97 -15.33 7.21 -3.66
CA GLU A 97 -16.07 8.39 -4.15
C GLU A 97 -16.93 8.02 -5.38
N GLY A 98 -18.26 8.05 -5.25
CA GLY A 98 -19.15 7.48 -6.26
C GLY A 98 -18.71 6.07 -6.71
N SER A 99 -18.69 5.79 -8.01
CA SER A 99 -18.19 4.50 -8.51
C SER A 99 -16.67 4.32 -8.43
N ARG A 100 -15.91 5.34 -8.01
CA ARG A 100 -14.44 5.31 -8.00
C ARG A 100 -13.93 4.85 -6.64
N CYS A 101 -13.01 3.87 -6.67
CA CYS A 101 -12.23 3.49 -5.50
C CYS A 101 -10.75 3.53 -5.84
N ILE A 102 -9.98 4.24 -5.03
CA ILE A 102 -8.54 4.44 -5.25
C ILE A 102 -7.79 4.10 -3.96
N GLY A 103 -6.96 3.07 -3.99
CA GLY A 103 -6.01 2.70 -2.94
C GLY A 103 -4.62 3.23 -3.29
N ARG A 104 -4.02 4.02 -2.41
CA ARG A 104 -2.70 4.64 -2.64
C ARG A 104 -2.05 5.11 -1.36
N ILE A 105 -0.75 5.35 -1.40
CA ILE A 105 -0.09 6.14 -0.36
C ILE A 105 -0.54 7.60 -0.49
N ALA A 106 -0.94 8.19 0.62
CA ALA A 106 -1.27 9.61 0.72
C ALA A 106 -0.64 10.22 1.98
N ALA A 107 -0.27 11.50 1.87
CA ALA A 107 0.06 12.33 3.03
C ALA A 107 -1.23 12.80 3.70
N VAL A 108 -1.43 12.44 4.96
CA VAL A 108 -2.61 12.77 5.75
C VAL A 108 -2.24 13.50 7.04
N CYS A 109 -3.10 14.40 7.50
CA CYS A 109 -2.93 15.04 8.80
C CYS A 109 -3.03 14.00 9.92
N HIS A 110 -2.33 14.21 11.04
CA HIS A 110 -2.40 13.32 12.21
C HIS A 110 -3.82 13.17 12.77
N LEU A 111 -4.68 14.15 12.53
CA LEU A 111 -6.06 14.23 12.98
C LEU A 111 -6.98 14.41 11.78
N THR A 112 -7.13 13.42 10.91
CA THR A 112 -8.25 13.42 9.96
C THR A 112 -9.54 13.21 10.77
N ARG A 113 -10.11 14.31 11.27
CA ARG A 113 -11.52 14.36 11.66
C ARG A 113 -12.33 14.15 10.38
N TYR A 114 -13.11 13.09 10.36
CA TYR A 114 -14.11 12.86 9.32
C TYR A 114 -15.08 14.04 9.35
N SER A 115 -15.03 14.93 8.36
CA SER A 115 -16.13 15.87 8.12
C SER A 115 -17.12 15.12 7.26
N ALA A 116 -18.10 14.49 7.89
CA ALA A 116 -19.29 14.04 7.19
C ALA A 116 -20.10 15.30 6.91
N GLU A 117 -20.10 15.73 5.65
CA GLU A 117 -21.16 16.59 5.11
C GLU A 117 -22.41 15.75 4.82
#